data_AF-A0A957Q1J7-F1
#
_entry.id   AF-A0A957Q1J7-F1
#
_cell.length_a   1.000
_cell.length_b   1.000
_cell.length_c   1.000
_cell.angle_alpha   90.00
_cell.angle_beta   90.00
_cell.angle_gamma   90.00
#
_symmetry.space_group_name_H-M   'P 1'
#
loop_
_entity.id
_entity.type
_entity.pdbx_description
1 polymer ?
#
loop_
_entity_poly.entity_id
_entity_poly.type
_entity_poly.pdbx_seq_one_letter_code
_entity_poly.pdbx_strand_id
1 'polypeptide(L)'
;MMVQHMLAHRGVVWGVVVATLCIGVAYWGRDHAVSKAQQDPAHVVYLPNVVRNPDAPTGGTIPTKPTSAPTPTPTPVAGIQPYAGAPLCETHDPITYHALWDYERGCHYNHTHNADPREGDQVFGPAGVRWGQTIAYPWETAHENSMKHEGFKYAVTLNKACTQGGYLYIPEAERNCVRGFRVQYHSIGGAPHAAVRLHSYYMEVEVCTRDFSHCGIVKTGGWADFPVLVVPYKGEIVPLPSDPNPRPDESPGRGYRGHNTVEMAEVSAQYNMGKAGDERVKDNRYTWSSDNSYGYNQIARYFFRALDDWGGVDAANPEQLHLLCPDFHCRFNHSEHHVFNVNVDVPAALDLNGDGFVTYSGFTDTKGTVVTDCTATGPNCVPLEIFNAPVGFAVWTSPHTGPRPMGQGGEWSREFDLSPGDEWWIEYPN
;
A
#
# COMPACT_ATOMS: atom_id res chain seq x y z
N MET A 1 0.69 -58.23 39.33
CA MET A 1 0.27 -57.35 40.44
C MET A 1 -0.39 -56.14 39.79
N MET A 2 -1.71 -55.96 39.71
CA MET A 2 -2.80 -56.42 40.59
C MET A 2 -2.65 -55.92 42.04
N VAL A 3 -3.26 -54.76 42.33
CA VAL A 3 -4.05 -54.46 43.54
C VAL A 3 -5.11 -53.42 43.12
N GLN A 4 -6.37 -53.63 43.51
CA GLN A 4 -7.46 -52.65 43.43
C GLN A 4 -7.55 -51.87 44.75
N HIS A 5 -8.18 -50.68 44.77
CA HIS A 5 -9.32 -50.48 45.68
C HIS A 5 -10.20 -49.29 45.28
N MET A 6 -11.52 -49.52 45.35
CA MET A 6 -12.60 -48.53 45.25
C MET A 6 -13.15 -48.17 46.65
N LEU A 7 -14.09 -47.20 46.65
CA LEU A 7 -15.17 -46.90 47.61
C LEU A 7 -14.91 -45.74 48.58
N ALA A 8 -15.91 -44.97 49.06
CA ALA A 8 -17.24 -44.55 48.55
C ALA A 8 -17.89 -43.59 49.60
N HIS A 9 -18.98 -42.89 49.20
CA HIS A 9 -20.02 -42.15 49.96
C HIS A 9 -20.12 -40.67 49.52
N ARG A 10 -21.24 -39.99 49.22
CA ARG A 10 -22.74 -40.14 49.22
C ARG A 10 -23.35 -38.94 49.98
N GLY A 11 -24.23 -38.16 49.34
CA GLY A 11 -25.03 -37.05 49.95
C GLY A 11 -24.98 -35.75 49.11
N VAL A 12 -26.03 -35.12 48.52
CA VAL A 12 -27.51 -35.09 48.70
C VAL A 12 -27.90 -34.20 49.92
N VAL A 13 -28.68 -33.10 49.85
CA VAL A 13 -29.69 -32.61 48.85
C VAL A 13 -29.89 -31.06 48.88
N TRP A 14 -30.12 -30.41 47.70
CA TRP A 14 -30.82 -29.12 47.39
C TRP A 14 -30.54 -27.77 48.09
N GLY A 15 -30.70 -26.66 47.32
CA GLY A 15 -30.81 -25.29 47.83
C GLY A 15 -30.95 -24.21 46.73
N VAL A 16 -32.18 -23.97 46.25
CA VAL A 16 -32.48 -22.86 45.30
C VAL A 16 -32.72 -21.57 46.08
N VAL A 17 -32.01 -20.48 45.76
CA VAL A 17 -32.43 -19.11 46.08
C VAL A 17 -32.20 -18.22 44.85
N VAL A 18 -33.31 -17.74 44.27
CA VAL A 18 -33.29 -16.63 43.31
C VAL A 18 -33.35 -15.34 44.11
N ALA A 19 -32.36 -14.46 43.93
CA ALA A 19 -32.35 -13.13 44.53
C ALA A 19 -32.42 -12.06 43.42
N THR A 20 -33.65 -11.62 43.14
CA THR A 20 -33.91 -10.45 42.31
C THR A 20 -33.39 -9.19 43.02
N LEU A 21 -32.58 -8.37 42.35
CA LEU A 21 -32.29 -7.02 42.81
C LEU A 21 -32.88 -6.00 41.85
N CYS A 22 -33.92 -5.28 42.30
CA CYS A 22 -34.49 -4.16 41.58
C CYS A 22 -33.75 -2.88 41.97
N ILE A 23 -33.26 -2.13 40.98
CA ILE A 23 -33.00 -0.69 41.12
C ILE A 23 -33.63 0.02 39.92
N GLY A 24 -34.71 0.74 40.17
CA GLY A 24 -35.10 1.93 39.40
C GLY A 24 -35.07 3.13 40.36
N VAL A 25 -35.27 4.38 39.95
CA VAL A 25 -35.54 4.97 38.64
C VAL A 25 -34.93 6.38 38.66
N ALA A 26 -34.38 6.87 37.55
CA ALA A 26 -34.22 8.31 37.32
C ALA A 26 -34.54 8.64 35.86
N TYR A 27 -35.77 9.10 35.62
CA TYR A 27 -36.23 9.64 34.34
C TYR A 27 -35.60 11.02 34.11
N TRP A 28 -35.07 11.27 32.91
CA TRP A 28 -35.14 12.60 32.28
C TRP A 28 -35.31 12.38 30.77
N GLY A 29 -36.42 12.83 30.23
CA GLY A 29 -36.73 12.70 28.80
C GLY A 29 -36.70 14.06 28.11
N ARG A 30 -36.37 14.05 26.81
CA ARG A 30 -36.87 15.05 25.85
C ARG A 30 -36.85 14.53 24.41
N ASP A 31 -38.07 14.29 23.92
CA ASP A 31 -38.58 14.68 22.61
C ASP A 31 -37.84 14.25 21.32
N HIS A 32 -38.31 13.12 20.80
CA HIS A 32 -38.81 12.96 19.42
C HIS A 32 -38.26 13.85 18.29
N ALA A 33 -37.58 13.21 17.33
CA ALA A 33 -37.83 13.41 15.90
C ALA A 33 -37.61 12.11 15.12
N VAL A 34 -38.69 11.34 14.90
CA VAL A 34 -38.66 10.18 13.98
C VAL A 34 -39.14 10.68 12.60
N SER A 35 -38.19 11.05 11.73
CA SER A 35 -38.51 11.30 10.32
C SER A 35 -38.68 9.98 9.59
N LYS A 36 -39.91 9.60 9.28
CA LYS A 36 -40.19 8.55 8.30
C LYS A 36 -39.63 9.00 6.95
N ALA A 37 -38.69 8.24 6.38
CA ALA A 37 -38.29 8.43 4.99
C ALA A 37 -39.46 8.04 4.09
N GLN A 38 -40.13 9.05 3.54
CA GLN A 38 -41.17 8.87 2.54
C GLN A 38 -40.50 8.48 1.22
N GLN A 39 -40.95 7.38 0.61
CA GLN A 39 -40.54 7.03 -0.75
C GLN A 39 -41.22 7.99 -1.73
N ASP A 40 -40.45 8.94 -2.27
CA ASP A 40 -40.87 9.69 -3.45
C ASP A 40 -40.35 9.02 -4.74
N PRO A 41 -41.12 9.08 -5.84
CA PRO A 41 -40.83 8.37 -7.08
C PRO A 41 -39.68 8.99 -7.86
N ALA A 42 -39.09 8.18 -8.75
CA ALA A 42 -37.91 8.52 -9.54
C ALA A 42 -38.02 9.86 -10.30
N HIS A 43 -37.22 10.84 -9.88
CA HIS A 43 -36.93 12.02 -10.69
C HIS A 43 -35.99 11.63 -11.85
N VAL A 44 -36.57 11.33 -13.01
CA VAL A 44 -35.82 11.21 -14.26
C VAL A 44 -35.33 12.60 -14.66
N VAL A 45 -34.08 12.92 -14.33
CA VAL A 45 -33.41 14.12 -14.81
C VAL A 45 -33.03 13.89 -16.28
N TYR A 46 -33.81 14.49 -17.19
CA TYR A 46 -33.42 14.60 -18.59
C TYR A 46 -32.19 15.49 -18.70
N LEU A 47 -31.06 14.91 -19.08
CA LEU A 47 -29.87 15.66 -19.48
C LEU A 47 -30.21 16.55 -20.69
N PRO A 48 -29.77 17.81 -20.74
CA PRO A 48 -29.97 18.65 -21.92
C PRO A 48 -29.23 18.05 -23.13
N ASN A 49 -29.89 18.06 -24.28
CA ASN A 49 -29.36 17.50 -25.53
C ASN A 49 -27.98 18.10 -25.87
N VAL A 50 -26.94 17.27 -25.79
CA VAL A 50 -25.64 17.59 -26.41
C VAL A 50 -25.86 17.62 -27.92
N VAL A 51 -25.67 18.80 -28.51
CA VAL A 51 -25.76 19.00 -29.96
C VAL A 51 -24.68 18.15 -30.62
N ARG A 52 -25.10 17.12 -31.37
CA ARG A 52 -24.19 16.33 -32.20
C ARG A 52 -23.61 17.24 -33.27
N ASN A 53 -22.28 17.35 -33.32
CA ASN A 53 -21.59 17.98 -34.44
C ASN A 53 -21.17 16.88 -35.43
N PRO A 54 -21.80 16.76 -36.61
CA PRO A 54 -21.62 15.61 -37.51
C PRO A 54 -20.55 15.87 -38.57
N ASP A 55 -19.34 16.24 -38.16
CA ASP A 55 -18.19 16.42 -39.06
C ASP A 55 -17.00 15.60 -38.55
N ALA A 56 -16.80 14.43 -39.16
CA ALA A 56 -15.62 13.61 -38.95
C ALA A 56 -14.52 14.04 -39.95
N PRO A 57 -13.36 14.55 -39.49
CA PRO A 57 -12.25 14.87 -40.39
C PRO A 57 -11.54 13.60 -40.83
N THR A 58 -11.37 13.45 -42.14
CA THR A 58 -10.58 12.38 -42.75
C THR A 58 -9.09 12.49 -42.40
N GLY A 59 -8.51 11.37 -41.94
CA GLY A 59 -7.09 11.01 -42.07
C GLY A 59 -6.05 12.13 -41.97
N GLY A 60 -5.91 12.76 -40.80
CA GLY A 60 -4.75 13.58 -40.49
C GLY A 60 -3.55 12.72 -40.10
N THR A 61 -2.43 12.82 -40.82
CA THR A 61 -1.14 12.26 -40.37
C THR A 61 -0.75 12.87 -39.04
N ILE A 62 -0.48 12.02 -38.03
CA ILE A 62 -0.02 12.45 -36.71
C ILE A 62 1.23 13.33 -36.90
N PRO A 63 1.24 14.59 -36.42
CA PRO A 63 2.43 15.42 -36.47
C PRO A 63 3.55 14.73 -35.69
N THR A 64 4.65 14.39 -36.36
CA THR A 64 5.86 13.92 -35.69
C THR A 64 6.33 15.02 -34.74
N LYS A 65 6.18 14.78 -33.43
CA LYS A 65 6.66 15.66 -32.36
C LYS A 65 8.11 16.03 -32.69
N PRO A 66 8.48 17.33 -32.72
CA PRO A 66 9.83 17.73 -33.03
C PRO A 66 10.79 17.03 -32.07
N THR A 67 11.73 16.26 -32.61
CA THR A 67 12.83 15.69 -31.84
C THR A 67 13.64 16.84 -31.29
N SER A 68 13.32 17.25 -30.07
CA SER A 68 14.06 18.28 -29.35
C SER A 68 15.51 17.82 -29.27
N ALA A 69 16.45 18.64 -29.71
CA ALA A 69 17.86 18.35 -29.52
C ALA A 69 18.08 18.06 -28.03
N PRO A 70 18.83 17.00 -27.67
CA PRO A 70 19.00 16.63 -26.27
C PRO A 70 19.54 17.83 -25.51
N THR A 71 18.76 18.33 -24.55
CA THR A 71 19.22 19.34 -23.61
C THR A 71 20.52 18.82 -22.99
N PRO A 72 21.62 19.60 -23.00
CA PRO A 72 22.88 19.11 -22.48
C PRO A 72 22.68 18.66 -21.03
N THR A 73 22.88 17.38 -20.77
CA THR A 73 22.81 16.84 -19.41
C THR A 73 23.74 17.66 -18.54
N PRO A 74 23.25 18.31 -17.46
CA PRO A 74 24.10 19.14 -16.62
C PRO A 74 25.27 18.30 -16.12
N THR A 75 26.48 18.82 -16.26
CA THR A 75 27.67 18.18 -15.68
C THR A 75 27.41 18.01 -14.18
N PRO A 76 27.50 16.78 -13.62
CA PRO A 76 27.24 16.58 -12.21
C PRO A 76 28.16 17.49 -11.40
N VAL A 77 27.57 18.41 -10.64
CA VAL A 77 28.32 19.08 -9.57
C VAL A 77 28.73 17.97 -8.61
N ALA A 78 30.03 17.89 -8.30
CA ALA A 78 30.55 16.86 -7.42
C ALA A 78 30.08 17.13 -5.98
N GLY A 79 28.89 16.60 -5.65
CA GLY A 79 28.29 16.72 -4.33
C GLY A 79 29.09 15.98 -3.26
N ILE A 80 28.94 16.44 -2.01
CA ILE A 80 29.58 15.84 -0.85
C ILE A 80 29.07 14.40 -0.73
N GLN A 81 29.98 13.42 -0.76
CA GLN A 81 29.61 12.00 -0.65
C GLN A 81 29.32 11.63 0.81
N PRO A 82 28.49 10.59 1.08
CA PRO A 82 28.32 9.98 2.40
C PRO A 82 29.64 9.77 3.17
N TYR A 83 29.69 10.14 4.45
CA TYR A 83 30.86 9.98 5.31
C TYR A 83 30.47 9.70 6.77
N ALA A 84 31.33 8.98 7.49
CA ALA A 84 31.11 8.60 8.89
C ALA A 84 31.06 9.85 9.81
N GLY A 85 30.15 9.86 10.77
CA GLY A 85 29.88 11.00 11.64
C GLY A 85 29.31 12.24 10.94
N ALA A 86 28.69 12.08 9.76
CA ALA A 86 27.92 13.15 9.14
C ALA A 86 26.74 13.61 10.05
N PRO A 87 26.38 14.90 10.05
CA PRO A 87 25.29 15.40 10.88
C PRO A 87 23.93 15.11 10.23
N LEU A 88 22.90 15.03 11.08
CA LEU A 88 21.51 15.15 10.65
C LEU A 88 21.27 16.52 10.00
N CYS A 89 20.50 16.58 8.92
CA CYS A 89 20.17 17.82 8.23
C CYS A 89 19.35 18.77 9.13
N GLU A 90 19.78 20.02 9.26
CA GLU A 90 19.14 21.04 10.13
C GLU A 90 17.69 21.36 9.75
N THR A 91 17.31 21.13 8.49
CA THR A 91 15.96 21.38 7.98
C THR A 91 15.42 20.16 7.25
N HIS A 92 14.17 19.83 7.56
CA HIS A 92 13.36 18.77 6.99
C HIS A 92 11.98 19.34 6.65
N ASP A 93 11.48 19.09 5.44
CA ASP A 93 10.18 19.54 4.96
C ASP A 93 9.26 18.33 4.78
N PRO A 94 8.27 18.11 5.68
CA PRO A 94 7.48 16.88 5.71
C PRO A 94 6.48 16.73 4.55
N ILE A 95 6.50 17.64 3.57
CA ILE A 95 5.69 17.53 2.34
C ILE A 95 6.54 17.40 1.07
N THR A 96 7.87 17.37 1.19
CA THR A 96 8.81 17.32 0.06
C THR A 96 9.73 16.11 0.15
N TYR A 97 9.80 15.33 -0.93
CA TYR A 97 10.66 14.15 -1.01
C TYR A 97 12.14 14.56 -0.86
N HIS A 98 12.84 13.81 0.00
CA HIS A 98 14.29 13.78 0.04
C HIS A 98 14.81 12.33 -0.09
N ALA A 99 16.04 12.18 -0.57
CA ALA A 99 16.80 10.95 -0.39
C ALA A 99 17.32 10.87 1.06
N LEU A 100 17.85 9.72 1.48
CA LEU A 100 18.50 9.58 2.81
C LEU A 100 19.69 10.55 2.99
N TRP A 101 20.36 10.92 1.90
CA TRP A 101 21.54 11.79 1.89
C TRP A 101 21.32 13.06 1.08
N ASP A 102 21.73 14.20 1.63
CA ASP A 102 21.78 15.49 0.94
C ASP A 102 23.21 15.77 0.43
N TYR A 103 23.39 15.57 -0.88
CA TYR A 103 24.68 15.78 -1.57
C TYR A 103 25.10 17.26 -1.67
N GLU A 104 24.22 18.23 -1.43
CA GLU A 104 24.53 19.66 -1.46
C GLU A 104 25.01 20.15 -0.08
N ARG A 105 24.31 19.74 0.98
CA ARG A 105 24.62 20.12 2.37
C ARG A 105 25.61 19.18 3.07
N GLY A 106 25.79 17.94 2.59
CA GLY A 106 26.68 16.96 3.21
C GLY A 106 26.17 16.45 4.56
N CYS A 107 24.84 16.27 4.66
CA CYS A 107 24.11 15.81 5.83
C CYS A 107 23.16 14.66 5.45
N HIS A 108 22.70 13.90 6.45
CA HIS A 108 21.73 12.82 6.27
C HIS A 108 20.37 13.13 6.91
N TYR A 109 19.36 12.33 6.58
CA TYR A 109 18.09 12.28 7.31
C TYR A 109 18.03 11.02 8.18
N ASN A 110 17.10 10.97 9.15
CA ASN A 110 16.91 9.83 10.06
C ASN A 110 16.00 8.73 9.49
N HIS A 111 15.54 8.90 8.25
CA HIS A 111 14.65 7.98 7.55
C HIS A 111 14.78 8.13 6.03
N THR A 112 14.15 7.22 5.29
CA THR A 112 14.16 7.17 3.83
C THR A 112 12.75 7.03 3.26
N HIS A 113 12.48 7.74 2.17
CA HIS A 113 11.26 7.58 1.35
C HIS A 113 11.47 6.61 0.17
N ASN A 114 12.57 5.87 0.16
CA ASN A 114 12.93 4.86 -0.84
C ASN A 114 13.17 5.44 -2.25
N ALA A 115 12.39 5.05 -3.26
CA ALA A 115 12.71 5.39 -4.66
C ALA A 115 12.51 6.88 -4.96
N ASP A 116 13.42 7.48 -5.74
CA ASP A 116 13.24 8.87 -6.17
C ASP A 116 12.04 8.98 -7.11
N PRO A 117 10.98 9.73 -6.77
CA PRO A 117 9.80 9.85 -7.61
C PRO A 117 10.13 10.37 -9.01
N ARG A 118 11.20 11.18 -9.16
CA ARG A 118 11.63 11.78 -10.43
C ARG A 118 12.05 10.73 -11.46
N GLU A 119 12.42 9.51 -11.04
CA GLU A 119 12.67 8.39 -11.96
C GLU A 119 11.43 8.09 -12.85
N GLY A 120 10.22 8.40 -12.36
CA GLY A 120 8.96 8.24 -13.09
C GLY A 120 8.56 9.40 -14.02
N ASP A 121 9.24 10.55 -13.96
CA ASP A 121 8.76 11.80 -14.59
C ASP A 121 8.65 11.70 -16.12
N GLN A 122 9.50 10.88 -16.75
CA GLN A 122 9.47 10.66 -18.20
C GLN A 122 8.20 9.96 -18.72
N VAL A 123 7.46 9.25 -17.84
CA VAL A 123 6.19 8.59 -18.17
C VAL A 123 5.00 9.34 -17.58
N PHE A 124 5.11 9.75 -16.32
CA PHE A 124 3.97 10.30 -15.57
C PHE A 124 3.93 11.83 -15.48
N GLY A 125 5.00 12.52 -15.90
CA GLY A 125 5.22 13.94 -15.57
C GLY A 125 5.68 14.12 -14.12
N PRO A 126 6.00 15.36 -13.69
CA PRO A 126 6.55 15.61 -12.36
C PRO A 126 5.61 15.18 -11.23
N ALA A 127 6.16 14.50 -10.22
CA ALA A 127 5.40 14.09 -9.04
C ALA A 127 4.82 15.28 -8.25
N GLY A 128 3.71 15.05 -7.53
CA GLY A 128 3.14 16.01 -6.57
C GLY A 128 2.44 17.25 -7.15
N VAL A 129 2.64 17.57 -8.44
CA VAL A 129 2.10 18.78 -9.11
C VAL A 129 0.61 19.01 -8.88
N ARG A 130 -0.18 17.94 -8.77
CA ARG A 130 -1.64 18.01 -8.66
C ARG A 130 -2.16 18.56 -7.32
N TRP A 131 -1.42 18.40 -6.21
CA TRP A 131 -1.81 18.94 -4.90
C TRP A 131 -0.68 19.66 -4.16
N GLY A 132 0.47 19.87 -4.80
CA GLY A 132 1.54 20.77 -4.36
C GLY A 132 2.61 20.17 -3.45
N GLN A 133 2.58 18.86 -3.20
CA GLN A 133 3.50 18.16 -2.30
C GLN A 133 3.91 16.81 -2.89
N THR A 134 5.14 16.38 -2.60
CA THR A 134 5.68 15.07 -3.02
C THR A 134 5.74 14.05 -1.90
N ILE A 135 5.49 14.43 -0.64
CA ILE A 135 5.18 13.51 0.46
C ILE A 135 3.78 13.84 1.00
N ALA A 136 3.03 12.82 1.41
CA ALA A 136 1.67 12.87 1.94
C ALA A 136 0.58 13.41 0.98
N TYR A 137 -0.68 13.31 1.45
CA TYR A 137 -1.87 13.66 0.66
C TYR A 137 -2.96 14.32 1.49
N PRO A 138 -3.88 15.11 0.88
CA PRO A 138 -5.08 15.60 1.55
C PRO A 138 -6.13 14.53 1.89
N TRP A 139 -5.88 13.26 1.55
CA TRP A 139 -6.69 12.10 1.91
C TRP A 139 -5.91 11.08 2.78
N GLU A 140 -4.85 11.52 3.44
CA GLU A 140 -4.12 10.68 4.40
C GLU A 140 -5.04 10.11 5.51
N THR A 141 -4.66 8.98 6.11
CA THR A 141 -5.35 8.53 7.34
C THR A 141 -4.88 9.39 8.52
N ALA A 142 -5.60 9.33 9.65
CA ALA A 142 -5.41 10.27 10.75
C ALA A 142 -3.96 10.25 11.29
N HIS A 143 -3.30 11.41 11.21
CA HIS A 143 -1.97 11.68 11.73
C HIS A 143 -0.79 11.00 11.02
N GLU A 144 -0.98 10.43 9.82
CA GLU A 144 0.11 9.79 9.04
C GLU A 144 1.32 10.71 8.88
N ASN A 145 1.17 11.91 8.32
CA ASN A 145 2.31 12.82 8.15
C ASN A 145 2.83 13.48 9.44
N SER A 146 2.00 13.56 10.48
CA SER A 146 2.35 14.27 11.73
C SER A 146 3.01 13.40 12.81
N MET A 147 2.91 12.07 12.70
CA MET A 147 3.38 11.12 13.72
C MET A 147 4.11 9.91 13.15
N LYS A 148 4.07 9.72 11.82
CA LYS A 148 4.52 8.51 11.11
C LYS A 148 5.10 8.87 9.73
N HIS A 149 5.77 10.01 9.63
CA HIS A 149 6.22 10.59 8.36
C HIS A 149 7.14 9.66 7.56
N GLU A 150 8.03 8.94 8.26
CA GLU A 150 8.91 7.89 7.76
C GLU A 150 8.16 6.76 7.03
N GLY A 151 6.88 6.58 7.34
CA GLY A 151 6.00 5.60 6.70
C GLY A 151 5.70 5.92 5.23
N PHE A 152 5.88 7.15 4.75
CA PHE A 152 5.71 7.45 3.32
C PHE A 152 6.87 6.88 2.51
N LYS A 153 6.61 5.86 1.69
CA LYS A 153 7.59 5.25 0.77
C LYS A 153 7.15 5.42 -0.68
N TYR A 154 8.12 5.64 -1.56
CA TYR A 154 7.97 5.52 -3.00
C TYR A 154 8.50 4.18 -3.53
N ALA A 155 7.77 3.62 -4.49
CA ALA A 155 8.24 2.57 -5.38
C ALA A 155 8.04 3.03 -6.83
N VAL A 156 9.14 3.11 -7.58
CA VAL A 156 9.14 3.47 -9.01
C VAL A 156 9.67 2.29 -9.82
N THR A 157 9.00 1.98 -10.92
CA THR A 157 9.28 0.78 -11.72
C THR A 157 8.78 1.01 -13.14
N LEU A 158 9.64 0.95 -14.16
CA LEU A 158 9.27 1.29 -15.54
C LEU A 158 9.66 0.19 -16.55
N ASN A 159 9.13 0.31 -17.77
CA ASN A 159 9.56 -0.44 -18.97
C ASN A 159 9.48 -1.98 -18.86
N LYS A 160 8.46 -2.51 -18.19
CA LYS A 160 8.27 -3.95 -17.98
C LYS A 160 7.58 -4.66 -19.14
N ALA A 161 8.01 -5.88 -19.41
CA ALA A 161 7.31 -6.79 -20.32
C ALA A 161 5.98 -7.26 -19.68
N CYS A 162 4.90 -7.44 -20.47
CA CYS A 162 3.63 -7.93 -19.93
C CYS A 162 3.70 -9.39 -19.43
N THR A 163 4.65 -10.19 -19.92
CA THR A 163 4.79 -11.62 -19.57
C THR A 163 5.40 -11.81 -18.18
N GLN A 164 4.55 -11.79 -17.14
CA GLN A 164 4.96 -11.84 -15.73
C GLN A 164 4.32 -13.04 -15.00
N GLY A 165 4.81 -13.39 -13.81
CA GLY A 165 4.42 -14.63 -13.11
C GLY A 165 2.92 -14.74 -12.79
N GLY A 166 2.32 -13.69 -12.23
CA GLY A 166 0.88 -13.63 -11.93
C GLY A 166 -0.01 -13.44 -13.17
N TYR A 167 0.57 -13.09 -14.31
CA TYR A 167 -0.13 -12.88 -15.59
C TYR A 167 -0.79 -14.15 -16.12
N LEU A 168 -0.38 -15.33 -15.64
CA LEU A 168 -0.86 -16.63 -16.09
C LEU A 168 -2.27 -16.99 -15.58
N TYR A 169 -2.73 -16.38 -14.49
CA TYR A 169 -4.02 -16.73 -13.85
C TYR A 169 -5.24 -16.01 -14.44
N ILE A 170 -5.03 -14.95 -15.22
CA ILE A 170 -6.10 -14.19 -15.92
C ILE A 170 -6.35 -14.87 -17.28
N PRO A 171 -7.58 -14.92 -17.82
CA PRO A 171 -7.83 -15.41 -19.19
C PRO A 171 -7.08 -14.60 -20.25
N GLU A 172 -6.54 -15.25 -21.29
CA GLU A 172 -5.69 -14.63 -22.35
C GLU A 172 -6.30 -13.35 -22.95
N ALA A 173 -7.61 -13.36 -23.21
CA ALA A 173 -8.35 -12.27 -23.85
C ALA A 173 -8.66 -11.09 -22.92
N GLU A 174 -8.47 -11.24 -21.61
CA GLU A 174 -8.80 -10.25 -20.57
C GLU A 174 -7.55 -9.58 -20.00
N ARG A 175 -6.35 -9.90 -20.51
CA ARG A 175 -5.08 -9.43 -19.94
C ARG A 175 -4.68 -8.07 -20.49
N ASN A 176 -4.93 -7.00 -19.74
CA ASN A 176 -4.08 -5.82 -19.80
C ASN A 176 -2.85 -6.03 -18.90
N CYS A 177 -1.81 -5.23 -19.09
CA CYS A 177 -0.60 -5.29 -18.27
C CYS A 177 -0.19 -3.92 -17.75
N VAL A 178 0.46 -3.93 -16.59
CA VAL A 178 1.11 -2.74 -16.05
C VAL A 178 2.57 -2.76 -16.51
N ARG A 179 2.91 -1.79 -17.38
CA ARG A 179 4.24 -1.62 -17.97
C ARG A 179 5.15 -0.78 -17.09
N GLY A 180 4.58 0.13 -16.31
CA GLY A 180 5.29 0.91 -15.33
C GLY A 180 4.37 1.49 -14.27
N PHE A 181 4.92 1.84 -13.12
CA PHE A 181 4.22 2.53 -12.05
C PHE A 181 5.15 3.45 -11.26
N ARG A 182 4.53 4.46 -10.64
CA ARG A 182 5.04 5.21 -9.49
C ARG A 182 3.97 5.13 -8.41
N VAL A 183 4.25 4.40 -7.33
CA VAL A 183 3.39 4.32 -6.15
C VAL A 183 4.07 5.08 -5.03
N GLN A 184 3.35 5.97 -4.37
CA GLN A 184 3.65 6.33 -2.99
C GLN A 184 2.59 5.73 -2.08
N TYR A 185 3.02 5.27 -0.92
CA TYR A 185 2.14 4.72 0.08
C TYR A 185 2.63 5.09 1.46
N HIS A 186 1.69 5.29 2.39
CA HIS A 186 1.99 5.31 3.80
C HIS A 186 1.97 3.87 4.31
N SER A 187 3.12 3.31 4.66
CA SER A 187 3.18 2.17 5.57
C SER A 187 4.62 1.95 6.03
N ILE A 188 4.79 1.84 7.35
CA ILE A 188 5.92 1.11 7.93
C ILE A 188 5.74 -0.37 7.50
N GLY A 189 4.71 -1.05 7.99
CA GLY A 189 4.48 -2.45 7.66
C GLY A 189 5.34 -3.43 8.47
N GLY A 190 6.04 -2.89 9.47
CA GLY A 190 6.66 -3.62 10.58
C GLY A 190 5.74 -3.87 11.76
N ALA A 191 6.28 -4.46 12.82
CA ALA A 191 5.52 -4.66 14.08
C ALA A 191 4.77 -3.39 14.56
N PRO A 192 5.32 -2.16 14.51
CA PRO A 192 4.58 -0.95 14.88
C PRO A 192 3.30 -0.68 14.09
N HIS A 193 3.17 -1.28 12.92
CA HIS A 193 2.02 -1.12 12.03
C HIS A 193 1.17 -2.38 11.86
N ALA A 194 1.54 -3.53 12.43
CA ALA A 194 0.83 -4.80 12.25
C ALA A 194 -0.67 -4.75 12.61
N ALA A 195 -1.03 -3.89 13.57
CA ALA A 195 -2.41 -3.63 13.98
C ALA A 195 -3.16 -2.57 13.14
N VAL A 196 -2.46 -1.83 12.27
CA VAL A 196 -3.03 -0.77 11.42
C VAL A 196 -3.54 -1.38 10.12
N ARG A 197 -4.85 -1.32 9.91
CA ARG A 197 -5.54 -1.90 8.75
C ARG A 197 -5.52 -1.03 7.50
N LEU A 198 -5.75 0.27 7.68
CA LEU A 198 -5.97 1.23 6.60
C LEU A 198 -4.77 2.17 6.50
N HIS A 199 -4.36 2.46 5.27
CA HIS A 199 -3.14 3.20 4.94
C HIS A 199 -3.37 4.05 3.70
N SER A 200 -2.96 5.32 3.67
CA SER A 200 -3.16 6.13 2.46
C SER A 200 -2.13 5.85 1.36
N TYR A 201 -2.51 6.09 0.11
CA TYR A 201 -1.63 5.89 -1.03
C TYR A 201 -2.03 6.73 -2.25
N TYR A 202 -1.12 6.79 -3.23
CA TYR A 202 -1.31 7.34 -4.56
C TYR A 202 -0.50 6.54 -5.59
N MET A 203 -1.08 6.31 -6.75
CA MET A 203 -0.51 5.52 -7.83
C MET A 203 -0.65 6.26 -9.15
N GLU A 204 0.41 6.23 -9.93
CA GLU A 204 0.41 6.55 -11.35
C GLU A 204 0.91 5.30 -12.07
N VAL A 205 0.14 4.81 -13.05
CA VAL A 205 0.33 3.49 -13.64
C VAL A 205 0.18 3.56 -15.15
N GLU A 206 1.16 3.04 -15.87
CA GLU A 206 1.10 2.84 -17.32
C GLU A 206 0.44 1.49 -17.60
N VAL A 207 -0.80 1.55 -18.11
CA VAL A 207 -1.64 0.39 -18.41
C VAL A 207 -1.66 0.18 -19.92
N CYS A 208 -1.29 -1.01 -20.38
CA CYS A 208 -1.20 -1.37 -21.78
C CYS A 208 -2.04 -2.60 -22.12
N THR A 209 -2.44 -2.73 -23.38
CA THR A 209 -2.87 -4.01 -23.96
C THR A 209 -1.70 -5.01 -23.92
N ARG A 210 -1.99 -6.31 -23.87
CA ARG A 210 -0.97 -7.38 -23.78
C ARG A 210 0.14 -7.32 -24.84
N ASP A 211 -0.20 -6.85 -26.04
CA ASP A 211 0.69 -6.75 -27.19
C ASP A 211 1.42 -5.40 -27.28
N PHE A 212 1.18 -4.50 -26.32
CA PHE A 212 1.65 -3.11 -26.30
C PHE A 212 1.21 -2.25 -27.49
N SER A 213 0.18 -2.65 -28.26
CA SER A 213 -0.35 -1.84 -29.35
C SER A 213 -0.97 -0.53 -28.85
N HIS A 214 -1.55 -0.54 -27.65
CA HIS A 214 -2.11 0.63 -26.99
C HIS A 214 -1.70 0.69 -25.51
N CYS A 215 -1.36 1.89 -25.05
CA CYS A 215 -1.08 2.19 -23.65
C CYS A 215 -1.77 3.50 -23.24
N GLY A 216 -2.10 3.61 -21.96
CA GLY A 216 -2.63 4.79 -21.30
C GLY A 216 -2.14 4.91 -19.87
N ILE A 217 -2.54 5.99 -19.20
CA ILE A 217 -2.13 6.28 -17.81
C ILE A 217 -3.36 6.25 -16.91
N VAL A 218 -3.26 5.60 -15.75
CA VAL A 218 -4.21 5.70 -14.64
C VAL A 218 -3.52 6.39 -13.46
N LYS A 219 -4.14 7.42 -12.91
CA LYS A 219 -3.69 8.15 -11.71
C LYS A 219 -4.81 8.21 -10.68
N THR A 220 -4.60 7.62 -9.50
CA THR A 220 -5.58 7.58 -8.41
C THR A 220 -4.90 7.37 -7.07
N GLY A 221 -5.57 7.68 -5.98
CA GLY A 221 -5.15 7.25 -4.64
C GLY A 221 -6.30 6.62 -3.88
N GLY A 222 -6.25 6.71 -2.55
CA GLY A 222 -7.30 6.29 -1.63
C GLY A 222 -6.71 5.72 -0.37
N TRP A 223 -7.42 4.76 0.24
CA TRP A 223 -6.96 3.99 1.39
C TRP A 223 -6.78 2.51 1.05
N ALA A 224 -5.52 2.06 1.03
CA ALA A 224 -5.14 0.67 1.01
C ALA A 224 -5.76 -0.05 2.22
N ASP A 225 -6.51 -1.12 1.98
CA ASP A 225 -7.10 -1.96 3.02
C ASP A 225 -6.36 -3.28 3.06
N PHE A 226 -5.61 -3.49 4.14
CA PHE A 226 -4.93 -4.73 4.43
C PHE A 226 -5.72 -5.43 5.54
N PRO A 227 -6.78 -6.19 5.23
CA PRO A 227 -7.92 -6.36 6.14
C PRO A 227 -7.64 -7.21 7.38
N VAL A 228 -6.82 -8.27 7.30
CA VAL A 228 -6.59 -9.21 8.42
C VAL A 228 -5.10 -9.37 8.75
N LEU A 229 -4.76 -9.41 10.04
CA LEU A 229 -3.42 -9.78 10.50
C LEU A 229 -3.27 -11.31 10.54
N VAL A 230 -2.17 -11.82 9.96
CA VAL A 230 -1.86 -13.26 9.90
C VAL A 230 -0.46 -13.51 10.48
N VAL A 231 -0.38 -14.31 11.55
CA VAL A 231 0.85 -14.61 12.31
C VAL A 231 0.94 -16.12 12.59
N PRO A 232 2.06 -16.80 12.27
CA PRO A 232 3.11 -16.36 11.35
C PRO A 232 2.55 -16.08 9.94
N TYR A 233 3.38 -15.66 8.98
CA TYR A 233 2.94 -15.42 7.61
C TYR A 233 2.30 -16.68 7.00
N LYS A 234 1.02 -16.57 6.59
CA LYS A 234 0.13 -17.68 6.17
C LYS A 234 -0.19 -18.73 7.25
N GLY A 235 -0.01 -18.37 8.52
CA GLY A 235 -0.45 -19.12 9.70
C GLY A 235 -1.86 -18.72 10.13
N GLU A 236 -2.00 -18.35 11.40
CA GLU A 236 -3.30 -18.09 12.03
C GLU A 236 -3.72 -16.62 11.89
N ILE A 237 -5.03 -16.36 11.83
CA ILE A 237 -5.57 -14.99 11.83
C ILE A 237 -5.57 -14.48 13.28
N VAL A 238 -4.94 -13.33 13.49
CA VAL A 238 -4.95 -12.63 14.78
C VAL A 238 -6.14 -11.66 14.79
N PRO A 239 -7.16 -11.86 15.65
CA PRO A 239 -8.36 -11.02 15.65
C PRO A 239 -8.05 -9.65 16.25
N LEU A 240 -8.28 -8.59 15.48
CA LEU A 240 -8.14 -7.20 15.92
C LEU A 240 -9.48 -6.44 15.86
N PRO A 241 -9.74 -5.47 16.75
CA PRO A 241 -11.03 -4.77 16.80
C PRO A 241 -11.42 -4.00 15.52
N SER A 242 -10.44 -3.59 14.71
CA SER A 242 -10.63 -2.87 13.44
C SER A 242 -10.76 -3.79 12.22
N ASP A 243 -10.46 -5.06 12.37
CA ASP A 243 -10.47 -6.01 11.27
C ASP A 243 -11.90 -6.43 10.92
N PRO A 244 -12.19 -6.72 9.65
CA PRO A 244 -13.47 -7.32 9.29
C PRO A 244 -13.47 -8.79 9.72
N ASN A 245 -14.67 -9.36 9.90
CA ASN A 245 -14.79 -10.81 10.09
C ASN A 245 -14.21 -11.54 8.85
N PRO A 246 -13.23 -12.45 9.02
CA PRO A 246 -12.66 -13.22 7.91
C PRO A 246 -13.76 -13.99 7.17
N ARG A 247 -13.70 -14.04 5.84
CA ARG A 247 -14.72 -14.77 5.08
C ARG A 247 -14.46 -16.29 5.13
N PRO A 248 -15.51 -17.14 5.17
CA PRO A 248 -15.32 -18.60 5.22
C PRO A 248 -14.59 -19.20 4.01
N ASP A 249 -14.56 -18.50 2.88
CA ASP A 249 -13.86 -18.85 1.64
C ASP A 249 -12.50 -18.14 1.48
N GLU A 250 -12.10 -17.33 2.46
CA GLU A 250 -10.85 -16.58 2.43
C GLU A 250 -9.66 -17.47 2.79
N SER A 251 -9.10 -18.11 1.76
CA SER A 251 -7.71 -18.55 1.83
C SER A 251 -6.82 -17.33 2.19
N PRO A 252 -5.73 -17.49 2.98
CA PRO A 252 -4.74 -16.45 3.31
C PRO A 252 -3.93 -15.84 2.13
N GLY A 253 -4.56 -15.70 0.96
CA GLY A 253 -4.04 -15.06 -0.24
C GLY A 253 -4.87 -13.86 -0.73
N ARG A 254 -6.11 -13.69 -0.27
CA ARG A 254 -6.87 -12.42 -0.41
C ARG A 254 -6.51 -11.53 0.78
N GLY A 255 -6.50 -10.21 0.56
CA GLY A 255 -5.94 -9.13 1.39
C GLY A 255 -5.46 -9.47 2.82
N TYR A 256 -4.23 -9.12 3.18
CA TYR A 256 -3.68 -9.45 4.50
C TYR A 256 -2.46 -8.61 4.90
N ARG A 257 -2.17 -8.61 6.21
CA ARG A 257 -0.95 -8.12 6.88
C ARG A 257 -0.22 -9.35 7.44
N GLY A 258 0.83 -9.81 6.78
CA GLY A 258 1.48 -11.09 7.09
C GLY A 258 2.81 -10.90 7.80
N HIS A 259 2.87 -11.27 9.09
CA HIS A 259 4.05 -11.09 9.95
C HIS A 259 4.60 -12.42 10.46
N ASN A 260 5.89 -12.47 10.81
CA ASN A 260 6.47 -13.61 11.54
C ASN A 260 6.14 -13.51 13.03
N THR A 261 6.16 -14.64 13.73
CA THR A 261 6.17 -14.64 15.21
C THR A 261 7.44 -14.01 15.74
N VAL A 262 7.41 -13.54 16.99
CA VAL A 262 8.60 -13.13 17.76
C VAL A 262 9.72 -14.16 17.64
N GLU A 263 9.46 -15.43 17.95
CA GLU A 263 10.46 -16.52 17.88
C GLU A 263 11.09 -16.66 16.48
N MET A 264 10.27 -16.61 15.40
CA MET A 264 10.79 -16.70 14.04
C MET A 264 11.62 -15.47 13.65
N ALA A 265 11.26 -14.28 14.14
CA ALA A 265 12.02 -13.05 13.92
C ALA A 265 13.36 -13.09 14.68
N GLU A 266 13.37 -13.53 15.95
CA GLU A 266 14.57 -13.70 16.77
C GLU A 266 15.53 -14.75 16.17
N VAL A 267 15.01 -15.88 15.69
CA VAL A 267 15.80 -16.89 14.97
C VAL A 267 16.40 -16.30 13.68
N SER A 268 15.61 -15.54 12.90
CA SER A 268 16.13 -14.86 11.70
C SER A 268 17.24 -13.85 12.02
N ALA A 269 17.11 -13.15 13.15
CA ALA A 269 18.11 -12.21 13.65
C ALA A 269 19.40 -12.89 14.11
N GLN A 270 19.29 -13.87 15.02
CA GLN A 270 20.42 -14.50 15.69
C GLN A 270 21.35 -15.24 14.72
N TYR A 271 20.81 -15.93 13.72
CA TYR A 271 21.60 -16.81 12.86
C TYR A 271 22.30 -16.10 11.69
N ASN A 272 22.05 -14.80 11.48
CA ASN A 272 22.79 -13.93 10.56
C ASN A 272 23.03 -14.60 9.18
N MET A 273 21.97 -15.22 8.61
CA MET A 273 22.07 -16.38 7.71
C MET A 273 22.53 -16.11 6.26
N GLY A 274 23.77 -15.64 6.11
CA GLY A 274 24.51 -15.59 4.84
C GLY A 274 24.96 -16.96 4.31
N LYS A 275 24.51 -18.10 4.87
CA LYS A 275 24.83 -19.46 4.37
C LYS A 275 23.61 -20.37 4.31
N ALA A 276 23.50 -21.09 3.19
CA ALA A 276 22.41 -21.98 2.78
C ALA A 276 21.90 -22.94 3.90
N GLY A 277 20.59 -23.24 4.01
CA GLY A 277 19.72 -23.57 2.87
C GLY A 277 18.22 -23.76 3.13
N ASP A 278 17.61 -23.19 4.18
CA ASP A 278 16.15 -22.96 4.20
C ASP A 278 15.88 -21.49 3.81
N GLU A 279 15.13 -21.26 2.76
CA GLU A 279 14.83 -19.91 2.25
C GLU A 279 13.77 -19.17 3.09
N ARG A 280 13.04 -19.88 3.96
CA ARG A 280 11.91 -19.31 4.72
C ARG A 280 12.29 -18.52 5.97
N VAL A 281 13.55 -18.61 6.41
CA VAL A 281 14.03 -18.03 7.68
C VAL A 281 15.10 -16.94 7.48
N LYS A 282 15.54 -16.70 6.24
CA LYS A 282 16.71 -15.83 5.95
C LYS A 282 16.46 -14.34 6.03
N ASP A 283 15.21 -13.91 5.85
CA ASP A 283 14.82 -12.51 5.90
C ASP A 283 13.67 -12.33 6.87
N ASN A 284 13.75 -11.31 7.73
CA ASN A 284 12.64 -10.87 8.55
C ASN A 284 11.62 -10.14 7.66
N ARG A 285 10.86 -10.91 6.88
CA ARG A 285 10.01 -10.45 5.77
C ARG A 285 8.55 -10.40 6.14
N TYR A 286 7.96 -9.21 6.07
CA TYR A 286 6.51 -9.04 6.19
C TYR A 286 5.87 -8.74 4.85
N THR A 287 4.66 -9.23 4.63
CA THR A 287 4.01 -9.20 3.30
C THR A 287 2.61 -8.64 3.43
N TRP A 288 2.32 -7.62 2.63
CA TRP A 288 1.12 -6.80 2.72
C TRP A 288 0.39 -6.81 1.38
N SER A 289 -0.92 -7.06 1.42
CA SER A 289 -1.79 -7.24 0.24
C SER A 289 -3.06 -6.40 0.36
N SER A 290 -3.23 -5.37 -0.49
CA SER A 290 -4.37 -4.41 -0.43
C SER A 290 -5.58 -4.83 -1.29
N ASP A 291 -5.92 -6.12 -1.32
CA ASP A 291 -6.95 -6.63 -2.22
C ASP A 291 -8.35 -6.03 -1.96
N ASN A 292 -9.17 -5.91 -3.02
CA ASN A 292 -10.48 -5.26 -2.95
C ASN A 292 -11.57 -6.11 -2.30
N SER A 293 -11.22 -7.26 -1.72
CA SER A 293 -12.16 -8.21 -1.12
C SER A 293 -13.09 -7.53 -0.09
N TYR A 294 -12.66 -6.45 0.58
CA TYR A 294 -13.46 -5.69 1.56
C TYR A 294 -14.02 -4.33 1.05
N GLY A 295 -13.99 -4.09 -0.25
CA GLY A 295 -14.69 -2.97 -0.90
C GLY A 295 -13.93 -1.64 -0.93
N TYR A 296 -12.65 -1.63 -0.55
CA TYR A 296 -11.70 -0.54 -0.81
C TYR A 296 -10.92 -0.81 -2.11
N ASN A 297 -10.25 0.23 -2.63
CA ASN A 297 -9.28 0.13 -3.74
C ASN A 297 -9.86 -0.50 -5.01
N GLN A 298 -11.05 -0.08 -5.42
CA GLN A 298 -11.71 -0.64 -6.60
C GLN A 298 -10.88 -0.46 -7.88
N ILE A 299 -10.23 0.71 -8.05
CA ILE A 299 -9.50 1.07 -9.27
C ILE A 299 -8.03 0.65 -9.25
N ALA A 300 -7.26 0.90 -8.18
CA ALA A 300 -5.83 0.59 -8.15
C ALA A 300 -5.43 0.01 -6.79
N ARG A 301 -4.64 -1.07 -6.81
CA ARG A 301 -4.18 -1.83 -5.64
C ARG A 301 -2.70 -2.10 -5.75
N TYR A 302 -2.00 -2.15 -4.62
CA TYR A 302 -0.58 -2.53 -4.57
C TYR A 302 -0.31 -3.47 -3.39
N PHE A 303 0.67 -4.33 -3.57
CA PHE A 303 1.09 -5.31 -2.58
C PHE A 303 2.57 -5.06 -2.36
N PHE A 304 3.00 -4.94 -1.11
CA PHE A 304 4.40 -4.64 -0.79
C PHE A 304 4.94 -5.57 0.29
N ARG A 305 6.25 -5.60 0.44
CA ARG A 305 6.91 -6.26 1.56
C ARG A 305 7.88 -5.32 2.23
N ALA A 306 7.91 -5.36 3.55
CA ALA A 306 9.05 -4.91 4.33
C ALA A 306 10.03 -6.09 4.47
N LEU A 307 11.31 -5.78 4.35
CA LEU A 307 12.45 -6.63 4.65
C LEU A 307 13.31 -5.89 5.69
N ASP A 308 14.15 -6.65 6.40
CA ASP A 308 14.93 -6.16 7.54
C ASP A 308 14.13 -5.39 8.59
N ASP A 309 12.94 -5.92 8.89
CA ASP A 309 12.02 -5.29 9.81
C ASP A 309 12.50 -5.29 11.26
N TRP A 310 12.11 -4.26 12.03
CA TRP A 310 12.50 -4.07 13.43
C TRP A 310 12.08 -5.23 14.34
N GLY A 311 11.03 -6.00 14.01
CA GLY A 311 10.78 -7.27 14.71
C GLY A 311 9.39 -7.86 14.60
N GLY A 312 9.24 -9.05 15.20
CA GLY A 312 8.07 -9.92 15.07
C GLY A 312 6.84 -9.46 15.85
N VAL A 313 5.73 -10.17 15.64
CA VAL A 313 4.44 -9.90 16.30
C VAL A 313 4.10 -11.04 17.25
N ASP A 314 3.64 -10.72 18.47
CA ASP A 314 2.98 -11.68 19.35
C ASP A 314 1.51 -11.79 18.95
N ALA A 315 1.06 -12.99 18.58
CA ALA A 315 -0.34 -13.25 18.23
C ALA A 315 -1.31 -13.07 19.43
N ALA A 316 -0.82 -13.22 20.66
CA ALA A 316 -1.61 -13.00 21.87
C ALA A 316 -1.67 -11.52 22.30
N ASN A 317 -0.69 -10.71 21.88
CA ASN A 317 -0.62 -9.28 22.19
C ASN A 317 -0.06 -8.47 20.99
N PRO A 318 -0.81 -8.36 19.88
CA PRO A 318 -0.32 -7.78 18.62
C PRO A 318 -0.06 -6.26 18.67
N GLU A 319 -0.47 -5.58 19.74
CA GLU A 319 -0.16 -4.17 20.00
C GLU A 319 1.22 -3.98 20.68
N GLN A 320 1.82 -5.06 21.21
CA GLN A 320 3.11 -5.00 21.87
C GLN A 320 4.26 -5.04 20.85
N LEU A 321 5.00 -3.94 20.77
CA LEU A 321 6.25 -3.86 20.04
C LEU A 321 7.27 -4.87 20.58
N HIS A 322 7.73 -5.79 19.72
CA HIS A 322 8.89 -6.61 19.98
C HIS A 322 10.01 -6.22 19.00
N LEU A 323 10.96 -5.43 19.48
CA LEU A 323 12.11 -4.96 18.70
C LEU A 323 13.26 -5.96 18.83
N LEU A 324 13.75 -6.50 17.71
CA LEU A 324 14.93 -7.35 17.62
C LEU A 324 16.22 -6.61 18.02
N CYS A 325 16.24 -5.30 17.77
CA CYS A 325 17.36 -4.42 18.07
C CYS A 325 16.85 -3.17 18.80
N PRO A 326 16.61 -3.23 20.12
CA PRO A 326 16.10 -2.11 20.90
C PRO A 326 17.06 -0.91 21.02
N ASP A 327 18.31 -1.08 20.59
CA ASP A 327 19.35 -0.04 20.51
C ASP A 327 19.51 0.53 19.09
N PHE A 328 18.77 0.00 18.10
CA PHE A 328 18.78 0.42 16.69
C PHE A 328 20.13 0.37 15.97
N HIS A 329 21.16 -0.25 16.56
CA HIS A 329 22.51 -0.34 16.00
C HIS A 329 22.75 -1.64 15.20
N CYS A 330 21.74 -2.12 14.47
CA CYS A 330 21.81 -3.37 13.74
C CYS A 330 21.19 -3.26 12.35
N ARG A 331 21.50 -4.24 11.48
CA ARG A 331 21.01 -4.34 10.10
C ARG A 331 19.48 -4.34 9.92
N PHE A 332 18.72 -4.56 10.99
CA PHE A 332 17.26 -4.51 10.94
C PHE A 332 16.79 -3.08 11.18
N ASN A 333 16.93 -2.26 10.14
CA ASN A 333 16.61 -0.83 10.14
C ASN A 333 15.37 -0.48 9.30
N HIS A 334 14.67 -1.50 8.77
CA HIS A 334 13.43 -1.34 8.01
C HIS A 334 13.57 -0.47 6.72
N SER A 335 14.78 -0.40 6.16
CA SER A 335 15.10 0.37 4.95
C SER A 335 14.62 -0.28 3.64
N GLU A 336 14.47 -1.61 3.61
CA GLU A 336 14.17 -2.37 2.40
C GLU A 336 12.67 -2.62 2.24
N HIS A 337 11.99 -1.78 1.44
CA HIS A 337 10.61 -2.06 1.02
C HIS A 337 10.53 -2.27 -0.49
N HIS A 338 9.70 -3.23 -0.91
CA HIS A 338 9.42 -3.45 -2.33
C HIS A 338 7.94 -3.69 -2.60
N VAL A 339 7.37 -2.91 -3.53
CA VAL A 339 6.10 -3.25 -4.17
C VAL A 339 6.34 -4.46 -5.09
N PHE A 340 5.57 -5.52 -4.90
CA PHE A 340 5.74 -6.82 -5.57
C PHE A 340 4.53 -7.22 -6.43
N ASN A 341 3.40 -6.54 -6.28
CA ASN A 341 2.28 -6.60 -7.20
C ASN A 341 1.60 -5.21 -7.28
N VAL A 342 1.14 -4.86 -8.47
CA VAL A 342 0.27 -3.70 -8.75
C VAL A 342 -0.87 -4.21 -9.61
N ASN A 343 -2.11 -3.97 -9.19
CA ASN A 343 -3.30 -4.26 -9.99
C ASN A 343 -4.05 -2.96 -10.28
N VAL A 344 -4.59 -2.84 -11.49
CA VAL A 344 -5.47 -1.75 -11.89
C VAL A 344 -6.70 -2.33 -12.58
N ASP A 345 -7.88 -1.80 -12.27
CA ASP A 345 -9.15 -2.15 -12.88
C ASP A 345 -9.71 -0.87 -13.52
N VAL A 346 -9.72 -0.82 -14.85
CA VAL A 346 -10.21 0.33 -15.63
C VAL A 346 -11.72 0.11 -15.92
N PRO A 347 -12.64 0.82 -15.25
CA PRO A 347 -14.05 0.45 -15.27
C PRO A 347 -14.70 0.70 -16.63
N ALA A 348 -15.31 -0.35 -17.22
CA ALA A 348 -16.07 -0.25 -18.48
C ALA A 348 -17.21 0.80 -18.43
N ALA A 349 -17.72 1.12 -17.25
CA ALA A 349 -18.74 2.16 -17.06
C ALA A 349 -18.24 3.60 -17.36
N LEU A 350 -16.92 3.80 -17.48
CA LEU A 350 -16.30 5.07 -17.86
C LEU A 350 -15.91 5.12 -19.36
N ASP A 351 -16.06 4.01 -20.09
CA ASP A 351 -15.96 3.95 -21.55
C ASP A 351 -17.31 4.37 -22.16
N LEU A 352 -17.47 5.69 -22.36
CA LEU A 352 -18.74 6.30 -22.78
C LEU A 352 -19.03 6.18 -24.29
N ASN A 353 -18.03 5.83 -25.10
CA ASN A 353 -18.17 5.67 -26.55
C ASN A 353 -18.12 4.19 -27.00
N GLY A 354 -17.71 3.27 -26.12
CA GLY A 354 -17.65 1.83 -26.36
C GLY A 354 -16.47 1.42 -27.24
N ASP A 355 -15.37 2.17 -27.23
CA ASP A 355 -14.19 1.88 -28.06
C ASP A 355 -13.16 0.96 -27.39
N GLY A 356 -13.38 0.61 -26.11
CA GLY A 356 -12.50 -0.22 -25.30
C GLY A 356 -11.47 0.57 -24.50
N PHE A 357 -11.49 1.91 -24.55
CA PHE A 357 -10.57 2.78 -23.83
C PHE A 357 -11.32 3.82 -22.98
N VAL A 358 -10.72 4.19 -21.85
CA VAL A 358 -11.26 5.24 -20.97
C VAL A 358 -10.40 6.48 -21.06
N THR A 359 -11.06 7.63 -21.19
CA THR A 359 -10.49 8.94 -20.84
C THR A 359 -11.43 9.65 -19.88
N TYR A 360 -10.99 9.83 -18.64
CA TYR A 360 -11.79 10.35 -17.54
C TYR A 360 -10.96 11.27 -16.64
N SER A 361 -11.58 12.32 -16.10
CA SER A 361 -10.99 13.16 -15.06
C SER A 361 -12.09 13.58 -14.08
N GLY A 362 -11.86 13.36 -12.79
CA GLY A 362 -12.82 13.61 -11.73
C GLY A 362 -12.30 13.11 -10.39
N PHE A 363 -13.21 12.60 -9.55
CA PHE A 363 -12.87 12.16 -8.19
C PHE A 363 -13.44 10.77 -7.86
N THR A 364 -12.87 10.14 -6.84
CA THR A 364 -13.43 9.02 -6.10
C THR A 364 -13.50 9.33 -4.60
N ASP A 365 -14.25 8.54 -3.84
CA ASP A 365 -14.08 8.44 -2.40
C ASP A 365 -12.75 7.72 -2.03
N THR A 366 -12.47 7.54 -0.74
CA THR A 366 -11.29 6.79 -0.24
C THR A 366 -11.26 5.31 -0.67
N LYS A 367 -12.36 4.78 -1.20
CA LYS A 367 -12.55 3.38 -1.58
C LYS A 367 -12.40 3.16 -3.10
N GLY A 368 -12.28 4.23 -3.88
CA GLY A 368 -12.24 4.18 -5.34
C GLY A 368 -13.63 4.21 -5.99
N THR A 369 -14.71 4.50 -5.25
CA THR A 369 -16.05 4.73 -5.81
C THR A 369 -16.06 6.10 -6.48
N VAL A 370 -16.44 6.19 -7.76
CA VAL A 370 -16.54 7.48 -8.47
C VAL A 370 -17.58 8.40 -7.81
N VAL A 371 -17.20 9.66 -7.56
CA VAL A 371 -18.05 10.70 -6.98
C VAL A 371 -18.08 11.94 -7.88
N THR A 372 -19.22 12.63 -7.94
CA THR A 372 -19.49 13.70 -8.94
C THR A 372 -19.80 15.06 -8.33
N ASP A 373 -19.91 15.15 -7.00
CA ASP A 373 -20.16 16.36 -6.20
C ASP A 373 -18.86 17.04 -5.72
N CYS A 374 -17.71 16.37 -5.85
CA CYS A 374 -16.40 16.92 -5.54
C CYS A 374 -15.91 17.94 -6.59
N THR A 375 -15.46 19.11 -6.12
CA THR A 375 -14.80 20.14 -6.94
C THR A 375 -13.34 20.41 -6.54
N ALA A 376 -12.87 19.81 -5.45
CA ALA A 376 -11.54 20.01 -4.90
C ALA A 376 -11.08 18.74 -4.17
N THR A 377 -9.76 18.55 -4.08
CA THR A 377 -9.13 17.41 -3.40
C THR A 377 -9.42 17.42 -1.89
N GLY A 378 -9.67 16.24 -1.31
CA GLY A 378 -9.86 16.04 0.12
C GLY A 378 -10.11 14.56 0.44
N PRO A 379 -10.43 14.20 1.71
CA PRO A 379 -10.54 12.81 2.13
C PRO A 379 -11.50 11.97 1.27
N ASN A 380 -12.72 12.43 1.04
CA ASN A 380 -13.70 11.75 0.17
C ASN A 380 -13.70 12.27 -1.28
N CYS A 381 -12.67 13.04 -1.66
CA CYS A 381 -12.51 13.63 -2.99
C CYS A 381 -11.08 13.36 -3.48
N VAL A 382 -10.77 12.07 -3.66
CA VAL A 382 -9.49 11.57 -4.16
C VAL A 382 -9.45 11.76 -5.68
N PRO A 383 -8.44 12.44 -6.26
CA PRO A 383 -8.43 12.71 -7.70
C PRO A 383 -8.21 11.45 -8.53
N LEU A 384 -9.09 11.20 -9.50
CA LEU A 384 -8.99 10.13 -10.49
C LEU A 384 -8.75 10.75 -11.88
N GLU A 385 -7.69 10.33 -12.54
CA GLU A 385 -7.44 10.60 -13.95
C GLU A 385 -7.13 9.29 -14.68
N ILE A 386 -7.79 9.09 -15.81
CA ILE A 386 -7.54 7.98 -16.72
C ILE A 386 -7.35 8.61 -18.10
N PHE A 387 -6.23 8.33 -18.75
CA PHE A 387 -5.90 8.88 -20.06
C PHE A 387 -5.63 7.74 -21.05
N ASN A 388 -6.57 7.51 -21.96
CA ASN A 388 -6.50 6.50 -23.03
C ASN A 388 -6.11 5.09 -22.53
N ALA A 389 -6.56 4.69 -21.33
CA ALA A 389 -6.22 3.38 -20.77
C ALA A 389 -7.22 2.32 -21.25
N PRO A 390 -6.79 1.11 -21.64
CA PRO A 390 -7.71 0.04 -22.05
C PRO A 390 -8.57 -0.41 -20.87
N VAL A 391 -9.85 -0.66 -21.14
CA VAL A 391 -10.85 -1.18 -20.20
C VAL A 391 -10.43 -2.55 -19.65
N GLY A 392 -10.75 -2.80 -18.38
CA GLY A 392 -10.58 -4.10 -17.72
C GLY A 392 -9.34 -4.19 -16.81
N PHE A 393 -8.98 -5.42 -16.47
CA PHE A 393 -7.97 -5.70 -15.44
C PHE A 393 -6.54 -5.74 -15.99
N ALA A 394 -5.68 -4.93 -15.40
CA ALA A 394 -4.26 -4.87 -15.65
C ALA A 394 -3.47 -5.27 -14.40
N VAL A 395 -2.39 -6.04 -14.60
CA VAL A 395 -1.51 -6.45 -13.49
C VAL A 395 -0.04 -6.27 -13.82
N TRP A 396 0.73 -5.94 -12.80
CA TRP A 396 2.16 -6.24 -12.69
C TRP A 396 2.41 -7.11 -11.46
N THR A 397 3.28 -8.11 -11.59
CA THR A 397 3.74 -8.98 -10.50
C THR A 397 5.21 -9.28 -10.63
N SER A 398 5.95 -9.21 -9.53
CA SER A 398 7.28 -9.79 -9.45
C SER A 398 7.25 -11.32 -9.35
N PRO A 399 8.26 -12.03 -9.89
CA PRO A 399 8.53 -13.40 -9.48
C PRO A 399 8.89 -13.43 -7.99
N HIS A 400 8.08 -14.13 -7.17
CA HIS A 400 8.19 -14.10 -5.70
C HIS A 400 9.36 -14.93 -5.12
N THR A 401 10.16 -15.58 -5.97
CA THR A 401 10.94 -16.79 -5.63
C THR A 401 12.44 -16.61 -5.88
N GLY A 402 13.00 -15.51 -5.38
CA GLY A 402 14.45 -15.33 -5.31
C GLY A 402 14.86 -14.90 -3.90
N PRO A 403 16.04 -15.32 -3.39
CA PRO A 403 16.70 -14.58 -2.31
C PRO A 403 16.99 -13.15 -2.79
N ARG A 404 17.24 -12.21 -1.85
CA ARG A 404 17.64 -10.84 -2.19
C ARG A 404 18.71 -10.85 -3.30
N PRO A 405 18.46 -10.24 -4.48
CA PRO A 405 19.42 -10.27 -5.58
C PRO A 405 20.62 -9.35 -5.34
N MET A 406 21.45 -9.66 -4.34
CA MET A 406 22.71 -8.97 -4.10
C MET A 406 23.54 -8.93 -5.38
N GLY A 407 23.65 -7.73 -5.97
CA GLY A 407 24.48 -7.47 -7.15
C GLY A 407 23.90 -7.84 -8.52
N GLN A 408 22.62 -8.26 -8.65
CA GLN A 408 21.98 -8.25 -9.97
C GLN A 408 21.26 -6.92 -10.17
N GLY A 409 21.84 -6.06 -11.02
CA GLY A 409 21.42 -4.69 -11.28
C GLY A 409 20.11 -4.55 -12.05
N GLY A 410 19.06 -5.19 -11.54
CA GLY A 410 17.73 -5.23 -12.11
C GLY A 410 16.67 -5.47 -11.05
N GLU A 411 15.88 -4.43 -10.82
CA GLU A 411 14.45 -4.52 -10.46
C GLU A 411 14.07 -4.94 -9.03
N TRP A 412 14.95 -5.58 -8.27
CA TRP A 412 14.65 -6.10 -6.94
C TRP A 412 15.36 -5.30 -5.86
N SER A 413 14.56 -4.80 -4.92
CA SER A 413 14.95 -4.08 -3.71
C SER A 413 16.30 -3.35 -3.78
N ARG A 414 16.25 -2.07 -4.12
CA ARG A 414 17.32 -1.18 -3.67
C ARG A 414 17.23 -1.11 -2.15
N GLU A 415 18.28 -1.55 -1.50
CA GLU A 415 18.58 -1.13 -0.13
C GLU A 415 18.84 0.39 -0.20
N PHE A 416 18.01 1.15 0.51
CA PHE A 416 18.10 2.63 0.53
C PHE A 416 18.81 3.14 1.78
N ASP A 417 19.36 2.24 2.59
CA ASP A 417 20.42 2.62 3.50
C ASP A 417 21.69 2.93 2.69
N LEU A 418 22.17 4.16 2.87
CA LEU A 418 23.38 4.70 2.26
C LEU A 418 24.39 5.11 3.33
N SER A 419 24.17 4.66 4.58
CA SER A 419 25.13 4.82 5.66
C SER A 419 26.48 4.19 5.28
N PRO A 420 27.60 4.79 5.70
CA PRO A 420 28.89 4.14 5.69
C PRO A 420 28.85 2.83 6.50
N GLY A 421 29.74 1.88 6.20
CA GLY A 421 29.87 0.68 7.02
C GLY A 421 30.13 1.03 8.49
N ASP A 422 29.45 0.32 9.39
CA ASP A 422 29.42 0.52 10.85
C ASP A 422 28.69 1.80 11.34
N GLU A 423 28.04 2.56 10.45
CA GLU A 423 27.10 3.65 10.79
C GLU A 423 25.64 3.19 10.63
N TRP A 424 24.71 3.81 11.37
CA TRP A 424 23.27 3.56 11.25
C TRP A 424 22.52 4.89 11.26
N TRP A 425 22.18 5.40 10.08
CA TRP A 425 21.49 6.69 9.94
C TRP A 425 19.97 6.60 10.07
N ILE A 426 19.39 5.40 9.88
CA ILE A 426 17.96 5.18 10.03
C ILE A 426 17.70 4.74 11.47
N GLU A 427 17.09 5.63 12.25
CA GLU A 427 16.87 5.47 13.69
C GLU A 427 15.37 5.25 14.00
N TYR A 428 15.03 4.90 15.25
CA TYR A 428 13.65 4.85 15.75
C TYR A 428 13.56 5.47 17.16
N PRO A 429 12.43 6.13 17.52
CA PRO A 429 11.33 6.53 16.66
C PRO A 429 11.78 7.69 15.77
N ASN A 430 11.52 7.58 14.47
CA ASN A 430 11.89 8.54 13.44
C ASN A 430 10.79 9.56 13.11
#